data_AF-A0A6S7H6J6-F1
#
_entry.id   AF-A0A6S7H6J6-F1
#
_cell.length_a   1.000
_cell.length_b   1.000
_cell.length_c   1.000
_cell.angle_alpha   90.00
_cell.angle_beta   90.00
_cell.angle_gamma   90.00
#
_symmetry.space_group_name_H-M   'P 1'
#
loop_
_entity.id
_entity.type
_entity.pdbx_description
1 polymer ?
#
loop_
_entity_poly.entity_id
_entity_poly.type
_entity_poly.pdbx_seq_one_letter_code
_entity_poly.pdbx_strand_id
1 'polypeptide(L)'
;MASYIQGYDEERFATTVNRNFLCLICFNVLREPVLCPRNQHCFCRACITKHLENSRRCPTCADELTVETLAEPNRMVKDILNELNIHCIYINRGCQEILQLEHLDNHEATCGFTPAVCTNQGCGATLNQRDLIHHHSELCEFRKLKCHSCGETTKTLADMEERMANVEKNMTILQKNMATNAADIKTDMEGKLEAVNNEVRGLKTALIEGFDEMKDVLVKMEDKIEENTRKVRNTASGDKENIIVAGGDGTDSVEMFNWRQRTWSPLQSLPKKCYGATSFVYNNHVTIAGGYCSGCVDDMIRMNINPNPDLSMHWSECPVKLPAKLACHSSVLYKDHLIVTGGYNGNAVSDCIHEVQLVPPYTVKTLSRMPEPRRDHSTQLFDDNLLIVGGIRTDRYRDNLSSVVLYDIKKNEYKQLAPLLYEVSDMATVRWGDNIVVIGGVDKHGKALDTVIIYNVKTEQSHLLPPMRCKRFGCTAVVIENNIVVLGGSSGHGAVKLVEAFNFESYTWQELPEMCQERCWHTAVVV
;
A
#
# COMPACT_ATOMS: atom_id res chain seq x y z
N MET A 1 1.00 17.13 16.65
CA MET A 1 1.41 16.10 15.66
C MET A 1 1.26 16.74 14.30
N ALA A 2 2.36 17.14 13.65
CA ALA A 2 2.30 17.72 12.31
C ALA A 2 1.89 16.60 11.34
N SER A 3 0.71 16.71 10.72
CA SER A 3 0.32 15.78 9.66
C SER A 3 1.35 15.89 8.53
N TYR A 4 1.93 14.77 8.13
CA TYR A 4 2.88 14.71 7.04
C TYR A 4 2.20 15.13 5.72
N ILE A 5 2.41 16.36 5.28
CA ILE A 5 1.74 16.91 4.09
C ILE A 5 2.47 16.41 2.84
N GLN A 6 1.82 15.51 2.10
CA GLN A 6 2.30 14.98 0.81
C GLN A 6 1.99 15.95 -0.35
N GLY A 7 2.18 15.49 -1.61
CA GLY A 7 1.74 16.21 -2.81
C GLY A 7 0.22 16.42 -2.84
N TYR A 8 -0.25 17.31 -3.71
CA TYR A 8 -1.68 17.58 -3.89
C TYR A 8 -2.36 16.44 -4.66
N ASP A 9 -3.48 15.93 -4.16
CA ASP A 9 -4.26 14.90 -4.85
C ASP A 9 -4.72 15.41 -6.22
N GLU A 10 -4.46 14.61 -7.27
CA GLU A 10 -4.75 15.00 -8.66
C GLU A 10 -6.25 15.24 -8.89
N GLU A 11 -7.12 14.49 -8.20
CA GLU A 11 -8.58 14.62 -8.29
C GLU A 11 -9.10 15.99 -7.83
N ARG A 12 -8.30 16.76 -7.08
CA ARG A 12 -8.65 18.12 -6.68
C ARG A 12 -8.46 19.14 -7.80
N PHE A 13 -7.77 18.81 -8.88
CA PHE A 13 -7.52 19.77 -9.95
C PHE A 13 -8.68 19.81 -10.93
N ALA A 14 -9.08 21.01 -11.35
CA ALA A 14 -10.20 21.23 -12.26
C ALA A 14 -9.91 20.73 -13.69
N THR A 15 -8.64 20.52 -14.01
CA THR A 15 -8.16 20.03 -15.31
C THR A 15 -7.14 18.93 -15.11
N THR A 16 -7.03 18.02 -16.08
CA THR A 16 -5.97 17.00 -16.10
C THR A 16 -4.59 17.65 -16.01
N VAL A 17 -3.81 17.22 -15.02
CA VAL A 17 -2.47 17.77 -14.78
C VAL A 17 -1.45 17.02 -15.62
N ASN A 18 -0.49 17.75 -16.20
CA ASN A 18 0.57 17.10 -16.96
C ASN A 18 1.42 16.23 -16.03
N ARG A 19 1.71 14.99 -16.46
CA ARG A 19 2.50 14.00 -15.69
C ARG A 19 3.87 14.51 -15.24
N ASN A 20 4.45 15.49 -15.93
CA ASN A 20 5.71 16.12 -15.53
C ASN A 20 5.62 16.90 -14.22
N PHE A 21 4.41 17.22 -13.76
CA PHE A 21 4.15 17.88 -12.48
C PHE A 21 3.79 16.88 -11.37
N LEU A 22 4.01 15.58 -11.58
CA LEU A 22 3.79 14.56 -10.56
C LEU A 22 5.10 14.24 -9.83
N CYS A 23 4.99 14.06 -8.53
CA CYS A 23 6.12 13.65 -7.69
C CYS A 23 6.43 12.16 -7.90
N LEU A 24 7.69 11.82 -8.15
CA LEU A 24 8.11 10.42 -8.38
C LEU A 24 8.14 9.52 -7.13
N ILE A 25 7.80 10.06 -5.95
CA ILE A 25 7.68 9.30 -4.68
C ILE A 25 6.21 9.08 -4.29
N CYS A 26 5.41 10.14 -4.18
CA CYS A 26 4.01 10.04 -3.76
C CYS A 26 3.00 10.00 -4.92
N PHE A 27 3.45 10.17 -6.17
CA PHE A 27 2.63 10.17 -7.40
C PHE A 27 1.55 11.25 -7.50
N ASN A 28 1.39 12.08 -6.47
CA ASN A 28 0.54 13.26 -6.46
C ASN A 28 1.19 14.46 -7.15
N VAL A 29 0.39 15.50 -7.45
CA VAL A 29 0.86 16.76 -8.02
C VAL A 29 1.83 17.43 -7.05
N LEU A 30 2.95 17.93 -7.57
CA LEU A 30 4.07 18.42 -6.78
C LEU A 30 3.66 19.51 -5.79
N ARG A 31 4.05 19.32 -4.53
CA ARG A 31 4.02 20.34 -3.47
C ARG A 31 5.45 20.69 -3.09
N GLU A 32 5.78 21.98 -3.12
CA GLU A 32 7.15 22.48 -2.91
C GLU A 32 8.17 21.69 -3.75
N PRO A 33 8.11 21.78 -5.10
CA PRO A 33 8.90 20.94 -5.99
C PRO A 33 10.42 21.16 -5.84
N VAL A 34 11.17 20.06 -5.84
CA VAL A 34 12.65 20.03 -5.82
C VAL A 34 13.17 18.99 -6.81
N LEU A 35 14.39 19.20 -7.29
CA LEU A 35 15.01 18.43 -8.37
C LEU A 35 16.29 17.72 -7.93
N CYS A 36 16.52 16.54 -8.49
CA CYS A 36 17.86 15.95 -8.54
C CYS A 36 18.74 16.74 -9.54
N PRO A 37 19.91 17.28 -9.14
CA PRO A 37 20.68 18.20 -10.00
C PRO A 37 21.14 17.61 -11.32
N ARG A 38 21.53 16.33 -11.35
CA ARG A 38 22.10 15.70 -12.56
C ARG A 38 21.06 15.37 -13.61
N ASN A 39 19.96 14.76 -13.17
CA ASN A 39 18.97 14.15 -14.07
C ASN A 39 17.59 14.82 -14.01
N GLN A 40 17.44 15.88 -13.21
CA GLN A 40 16.23 16.70 -13.09
C GLN A 40 14.96 15.92 -12.71
N HIS A 41 15.11 14.77 -12.03
CA HIS A 41 13.98 14.06 -11.41
C HIS A 41 13.30 14.93 -10.36
N CYS A 42 11.98 15.06 -10.43
CA CYS A 42 11.21 15.99 -9.61
C CYS A 42 10.44 15.30 -8.48
N PHE A 43 10.48 15.90 -7.30
CA PHE A 43 9.87 15.37 -6.08
C PHE A 43 9.23 16.49 -5.26
N CYS A 44 8.23 16.15 -4.43
CA CYS A 44 7.83 17.04 -3.34
C CYS A 44 8.96 17.11 -2.31
N ARG A 45 9.25 18.30 -1.76
CA ARG A 45 10.30 18.50 -0.75
C ARG A 45 10.14 17.56 0.44
N ALA A 46 8.95 17.45 1.03
CA ALA A 46 8.69 16.55 2.15
C ALA A 46 8.92 15.06 1.81
N CYS A 47 8.62 14.65 0.57
CA CYS A 47 8.79 13.28 0.12
C CYS A 47 10.27 12.90 -0.03
N ILE A 48 11.05 13.73 -0.73
CA ILE A 48 12.46 13.44 -0.95
C ILE A 48 13.28 13.59 0.33
N THR A 49 12.98 14.57 1.20
CA THR A 49 13.69 14.72 2.48
C THR A 49 13.56 13.47 3.33
N LYS A 50 12.35 12.90 3.45
CA LYS A 50 12.12 11.65 4.19
C LYS A 50 12.83 10.45 3.56
N HIS A 51 12.87 10.36 2.23
CA HIS A 51 13.67 9.34 1.57
C HIS A 51 15.15 9.49 1.92
N LEU A 52 15.64 10.74 1.92
CA LEU A 52 17.05 11.05 2.14
C LEU A 52 17.53 10.86 3.60
N GLU A 53 16.60 10.79 4.56
CA GLU A 53 16.92 10.37 5.94
C GLU A 53 17.49 8.94 5.99
N ASN A 54 17.05 8.07 5.08
CA ASN A 54 17.43 6.65 5.05
C ASN A 54 18.30 6.28 3.84
N SER A 55 18.42 7.15 2.85
CA SER A 55 19.12 6.91 1.59
C SER A 55 19.95 8.15 1.21
N ARG A 56 21.21 7.99 0.81
CA ARG A 56 22.01 9.12 0.28
C ARG A 56 21.97 9.20 -1.24
N ARG A 57 20.87 8.74 -1.85
CA ARG A 57 20.74 8.59 -3.30
C ARG A 57 19.38 9.03 -3.79
N CYS A 58 19.35 9.50 -5.03
CA CYS A 58 18.12 9.79 -5.76
C CYS A 58 17.30 8.50 -5.97
N PRO A 59 15.99 8.47 -5.65
CA PRO A 59 15.15 7.29 -5.83
C PRO A 59 15.08 6.78 -7.28
N THR A 60 15.28 7.67 -8.26
CA THR A 60 15.03 7.35 -9.67
C THR A 60 16.31 6.99 -10.43
N CYS A 61 17.41 7.73 -10.25
CA CYS A 61 18.68 7.46 -10.96
C CYS A 61 19.78 6.85 -10.08
N ALA A 62 19.55 6.70 -8.78
CA ALA A 62 20.54 6.22 -7.80
C ALA A 62 21.83 7.07 -7.69
N ASP A 63 21.88 8.26 -8.31
CA ASP A 63 22.96 9.22 -8.10
C ASP A 63 23.00 9.67 -6.64
N GLU A 64 24.20 10.00 -6.15
CA GLU A 64 24.37 10.58 -4.82
C GLU A 64 23.56 11.89 -4.71
N LEU A 65 22.73 11.96 -3.68
CA LEU A 65 21.83 13.07 -3.44
C LEU A 65 21.66 13.22 -1.92
N THR A 66 21.78 14.45 -1.44
CA THR A 66 21.48 14.85 -0.05
C THR A 66 20.53 16.06 -0.05
N VAL A 67 19.92 16.34 1.09
CA VAL A 67 18.93 17.43 1.23
C VAL A 67 19.54 18.79 0.87
N GLU A 68 20.84 18.98 1.13
CA GLU A 68 21.58 20.21 0.82
C GLU A 68 21.88 20.35 -0.67
N THR A 69 21.97 19.24 -1.40
CA THR A 69 22.30 19.23 -2.83
C THR A 69 21.07 19.33 -3.74
N LEU A 70 19.85 19.34 -3.19
CA LEU A 70 18.62 19.44 -3.98
C LEU A 70 18.57 20.77 -4.74
N ALA A 71 18.29 20.69 -6.05
CA ALA A 71 18.13 21.86 -6.90
C ALA A 71 16.67 22.34 -6.88
N GLU A 72 16.46 23.64 -7.08
CA GLU A 72 15.12 24.17 -7.30
C GLU A 72 14.74 24.15 -8.78
N PRO A 73 13.46 23.90 -9.11
CA PRO A 73 12.96 24.10 -10.46
C PRO A 73 13.14 25.55 -10.91
N ASN A 74 13.30 25.74 -12.21
CA ASN A 74 13.34 27.08 -12.77
C ASN A 74 12.00 27.81 -12.55
N ARG A 75 12.04 29.14 -12.68
CA ARG A 75 10.87 30.00 -12.44
C ARG A 75 9.67 29.63 -13.33
N MET A 76 9.91 29.32 -14.60
CA MET A 76 8.85 28.97 -15.55
C MET A 76 8.06 27.73 -15.12
N VAL A 77 8.73 26.70 -14.61
CA VAL A 77 8.08 25.48 -14.09
C VAL A 77 7.25 25.79 -12.86
N LYS A 78 7.74 26.65 -11.96
CA LYS A 78 7.00 27.10 -10.78
C LYS A 78 5.76 27.90 -11.17
N ASP A 79 5.89 28.82 -12.12
CA ASP A 79 4.79 29.67 -12.59
C ASP A 79 3.68 28.81 -13.22
N ILE A 80 4.02 27.84 -14.10
CA ILE A 80 3.03 26.93 -14.70
C ILE A 80 2.32 26.06 -13.64
N LEU A 81 3.06 25.57 -12.64
CA LEU A 81 2.46 24.78 -11.55
C LEU A 81 1.49 25.63 -10.72
N ASN A 82 1.85 26.89 -10.47
CA ASN A 82 1.06 27.83 -9.69
C ASN A 82 -0.22 28.30 -10.41
N GLU A 83 -0.23 28.29 -11.74
CA GLU A 83 -1.40 28.61 -12.57
C GLU A 83 -2.46 27.50 -12.60
N LEU A 84 -2.14 26.28 -12.12
CA LEU A 84 -3.10 25.18 -12.09
C LEU A 84 -4.28 25.50 -11.17
N ASN A 85 -5.49 25.22 -11.66
CA ASN A 85 -6.72 25.42 -10.93
C ASN A 85 -7.05 24.21 -10.06
N ILE A 86 -7.25 24.43 -8.76
CA ILE A 86 -7.48 23.39 -7.76
C ILE A 86 -8.69 23.74 -6.88
N HIS A 87 -9.44 22.71 -6.50
CA HIS A 87 -10.51 22.76 -5.51
C HIS A 87 -9.94 22.80 -4.09
N CYS A 88 -10.56 23.58 -3.20
CA CYS A 88 -10.25 23.60 -1.77
C CYS A 88 -10.35 22.19 -1.13
N ILE A 89 -9.50 21.86 -0.14
CA ILE A 89 -9.59 20.60 0.63
C ILE A 89 -10.96 20.37 1.27
N TYR A 90 -11.71 21.45 1.53
CA TYR A 90 -13.01 21.41 2.18
C TYR A 90 -14.19 21.32 1.19
N ILE A 91 -13.97 20.86 -0.05
CA ILE A 91 -15.05 20.63 -1.03
C ILE A 91 -16.15 19.72 -0.50
N ASN A 92 -15.77 18.65 0.21
CA ASN A 92 -16.70 17.71 0.85
C ASN A 92 -17.46 18.32 2.04
N ARG A 93 -17.04 19.49 2.53
CA ARG A 93 -17.74 20.25 3.58
C ARG A 93 -18.60 21.38 3.01
N GLY A 94 -18.55 21.60 1.70
CA GLY A 94 -19.38 22.56 0.97
C GLY A 94 -18.62 23.73 0.33
N CYS A 95 -17.28 23.77 0.40
CA CYS A 95 -16.52 24.82 -0.30
C CYS A 95 -16.52 24.55 -1.81
N GLN A 96 -17.06 25.47 -2.62
CA GLN A 96 -17.12 25.33 -4.08
C GLN A 96 -16.07 26.16 -4.82
N GLU A 97 -15.17 26.82 -4.09
CA GLU A 97 -14.13 27.67 -4.68
C GLU A 97 -13.13 26.85 -5.50
N ILE A 98 -12.85 27.35 -6.71
CA ILE A 98 -11.78 26.89 -7.60
C ILE A 98 -10.81 28.05 -7.73
N LEU A 99 -9.55 27.80 -7.41
CA LEU A 99 -8.53 28.84 -7.34
C LEU A 99 -7.23 28.35 -7.93
N GLN A 100 -6.41 29.28 -8.38
CA GLN A 100 -5.03 28.99 -8.76
C GLN A 100 -4.25 28.50 -7.55
N LEU A 101 -3.35 27.54 -7.77
CA LEU A 101 -2.59 26.87 -6.71
C LEU A 101 -1.82 27.86 -5.83
N GLU A 102 -1.32 28.97 -6.38
CA GLU A 102 -0.62 30.02 -5.60
C GLU A 102 -1.48 30.68 -4.51
N HIS A 103 -2.80 30.70 -4.69
CA HIS A 103 -3.74 31.33 -3.75
C HIS A 103 -4.32 30.34 -2.73
N LEU A 104 -3.99 29.04 -2.86
CA LEU A 104 -4.63 27.97 -2.12
C LEU A 104 -4.43 28.08 -0.61
N ASP A 105 -3.18 28.25 -0.16
CA ASP A 105 -2.85 28.30 1.26
C ASP A 105 -3.53 29.49 1.96
N ASN A 106 -3.63 30.63 1.28
CA ASN A 106 -4.32 31.81 1.79
C ASN A 106 -5.83 31.58 1.95
N HIS A 107 -6.46 30.90 0.98
CA HIS A 107 -7.86 30.52 1.08
C HIS A 107 -8.09 29.48 2.19
N GLU A 108 -7.30 28.40 2.23
CA GLU A 108 -7.49 27.33 3.22
C GLU A 108 -7.32 27.83 4.67
N ALA A 109 -6.47 28.84 4.90
CA ALA A 109 -6.30 29.51 6.19
C ALA A 109 -7.54 30.31 6.64
N THR A 110 -8.36 30.78 5.71
CA THR A 110 -9.53 31.65 5.99
C THR A 110 -10.86 31.05 5.55
N CYS A 111 -10.86 29.80 5.06
CA CYS A 111 -12.02 29.15 4.51
C CYS A 111 -13.12 29.00 5.57
N GLY A 112 -14.32 29.49 5.26
CA GLY A 112 -15.48 29.38 6.15
C GLY A 112 -15.92 27.94 6.43
N PHE A 113 -15.44 26.96 5.64
CA PHE A 113 -15.74 25.54 5.78
C PHE A 113 -14.70 24.76 6.58
N THR A 114 -13.63 25.42 7.02
CA THR A 114 -12.64 24.83 7.92
C THR A 114 -13.33 24.29 9.19
N PRO A 115 -13.01 23.06 9.64
CA PRO A 115 -13.59 22.49 10.84
C PRO A 115 -13.28 23.33 12.09
N ALA A 116 -14.31 23.67 12.86
CA ALA A 116 -14.22 24.41 14.10
C ALA A 116 -15.01 23.71 15.21
N VAL A 117 -14.43 23.60 16.40
CA VAL A 117 -15.07 22.93 17.55
C VAL A 117 -15.78 23.96 18.42
N CYS A 118 -17.00 23.66 18.84
CA CYS A 118 -17.76 24.50 19.75
C CYS A 118 -17.08 24.60 21.15
N THR A 119 -16.88 25.83 21.63
CA THR A 119 -16.23 26.12 22.91
C THR A 119 -17.18 26.21 24.10
N ASN A 120 -18.50 26.16 23.89
CA ASN A 120 -19.46 26.07 24.99
C ASN A 120 -19.24 24.76 25.78
N GLN A 121 -19.08 24.88 27.10
CA GLN A 121 -18.83 23.74 27.99
C GLN A 121 -19.92 22.69 27.83
N GLY A 122 -19.53 21.48 27.39
CA GLY A 122 -20.42 20.33 27.21
C GLY A 122 -20.89 20.04 25.78
N CYS A 123 -20.64 20.93 24.81
CA CYS A 123 -21.11 20.73 23.42
C CYS A 123 -20.19 19.79 22.61
N GLY A 124 -18.92 20.15 22.41
CA GLY A 124 -17.97 19.35 21.63
C GLY A 124 -18.27 19.18 20.13
N ALA A 125 -19.31 19.83 19.59
CA ALA A 125 -19.68 19.71 18.18
C ALA A 125 -18.64 20.31 17.24
N THR A 126 -18.32 19.60 16.15
CA THR A 126 -17.45 20.07 15.07
C THR A 126 -18.28 20.60 13.90
N LEU A 127 -18.20 21.89 13.64
CA LEU A 127 -18.98 22.61 12.63
C LEU A 127 -18.07 23.29 11.62
N ASN A 128 -18.64 23.92 10.60
CA ASN A 128 -17.88 24.83 9.74
C ASN A 128 -17.62 26.15 10.48
N GLN A 129 -16.43 26.73 10.31
CA GLN A 129 -16.03 28.01 10.93
C GLN A 129 -17.10 29.11 10.78
N ARG A 130 -17.73 29.22 9.61
CA ARG A 130 -18.78 30.22 9.33
C ARG A 130 -20.06 30.02 10.13
N ASP A 131 -20.35 28.78 10.53
CA ASP A 131 -21.60 28.40 11.22
C ASP A 131 -21.43 28.46 12.75
N LEU A 132 -20.20 28.64 13.24
CA LEU A 132 -19.86 28.58 14.66
C LEU A 132 -20.51 29.68 15.50
N ILE A 133 -20.59 30.92 14.99
CA ILE A 133 -21.20 32.04 15.70
C ILE A 133 -22.69 31.80 15.89
N HIS A 134 -23.38 31.44 14.81
CA HIS A 134 -24.82 31.15 14.86
C HIS A 134 -25.11 29.96 15.77
N HIS A 135 -24.24 28.95 15.76
CA HIS A 135 -24.33 27.86 16.73
C HIS A 135 -24.15 28.37 18.16
N HIS A 136 -23.11 29.14 18.48
CA HIS A 136 -22.86 29.63 19.85
C HIS A 136 -24.00 30.49 20.41
N SER A 137 -24.60 31.36 19.59
CA SER A 137 -25.62 32.30 20.04
C SER A 137 -27.03 31.72 19.99
N GLU A 138 -27.40 30.98 18.94
CA GLU A 138 -28.79 30.64 18.66
C GLU A 138 -29.12 29.13 18.74
N LEU A 139 -28.18 28.25 18.42
CA LEU A 139 -28.48 26.81 18.29
C LEU A 139 -27.87 25.93 19.39
N CYS A 140 -26.83 26.39 20.06
CA CYS A 140 -26.12 25.61 21.06
C CYS A 140 -26.95 25.52 22.34
N GLU A 141 -27.34 24.30 22.69
CA GLU A 141 -28.11 23.98 23.90
C GLU A 141 -27.37 24.39 25.20
N PHE A 142 -26.05 24.55 25.13
CA PHE A 142 -25.17 24.90 26.25
C PHE A 142 -24.81 26.40 26.37
N ARG A 143 -25.57 27.33 25.75
CA ARG A 143 -25.29 28.79 25.78
C ARG A 143 -25.67 29.47 27.12
N LYS A 144 -25.00 30.57 27.49
CA LYS A 144 -25.29 31.39 28.70
C LYS A 144 -26.04 32.68 28.35
N LEU A 145 -27.10 33.05 29.10
CA LEU A 145 -27.91 34.28 28.90
C LEU A 145 -27.67 35.35 29.98
N LYS A 146 -27.73 36.64 29.62
CA LYS A 146 -27.64 37.79 30.56
C LYS A 146 -29.01 38.44 30.82
N CYS A 147 -29.24 38.91 32.05
CA CYS A 147 -30.48 39.53 32.51
C CYS A 147 -30.54 41.03 32.19
N HIS A 148 -31.65 41.52 31.66
CA HIS A 148 -31.83 42.87 31.11
C HIS A 148 -32.08 43.96 32.18
N SER A 149 -32.32 43.58 33.44
CA SER A 149 -33.14 44.40 34.35
C SER A 149 -32.42 45.31 35.34
N CYS A 150 -31.09 45.28 35.51
CA CYS A 150 -30.47 46.00 36.64
C CYS A 150 -29.04 46.54 36.43
N GLY A 151 -28.71 47.14 35.27
CA GLY A 151 -27.46 47.92 35.12
C GLY A 151 -27.35 49.02 36.20
N GLU A 152 -26.23 49.09 36.91
CA GLU A 152 -26.04 49.78 38.20
C GLU A 152 -26.36 51.31 38.27
N THR A 153 -26.61 51.79 39.50
CA THR A 153 -27.24 53.07 39.89
C THR A 153 -26.32 54.14 40.50
N THR A 154 -26.55 55.41 40.12
CA THR A 154 -25.99 56.68 40.66
C THR A 154 -26.94 57.38 41.66
N LYS A 155 -26.46 58.31 42.55
CA LYS A 155 -27.09 59.66 42.77
C LYS A 155 -26.42 60.64 43.78
N THR A 156 -26.06 61.83 43.23
CA THR A 156 -26.26 63.28 43.56
C THR A 156 -25.93 64.00 44.90
N LEU A 157 -25.60 65.30 44.71
CA LEU A 157 -24.77 66.24 45.49
C LEU A 157 -25.34 66.89 46.77
N ALA A 158 -26.64 66.92 47.02
CA ALA A 158 -27.15 67.57 48.24
C ALA A 158 -26.93 66.74 49.52
N ASP A 159 -26.69 65.43 49.35
CA ASP A 159 -26.19 64.56 50.41
C ASP A 159 -24.69 64.77 50.68
N MET A 160 -23.93 65.45 49.79
CA MET A 160 -22.47 65.44 49.82
C MET A 160 -21.86 66.31 50.92
N GLU A 161 -22.48 67.36 51.41
CA GLU A 161 -21.83 68.24 52.41
C GLU A 161 -21.94 67.68 53.83
N GLU A 162 -23.09 67.11 54.19
CA GLU A 162 -23.28 66.37 55.45
C GLU A 162 -22.64 64.97 55.38
N ARG A 163 -22.65 64.33 54.19
CA ARG A 163 -21.81 63.16 53.95
C ARG A 163 -20.33 63.52 53.94
N MET A 164 -19.83 64.66 53.48
CA MET A 164 -18.39 64.92 53.39
C MET A 164 -17.72 64.90 54.77
N ALA A 165 -18.36 65.47 55.78
CA ALA A 165 -17.85 65.40 57.16
C ALA A 165 -17.92 63.97 57.74
N ASN A 166 -19.00 63.25 57.47
CA ASN A 166 -19.12 61.83 57.85
C ASN A 166 -18.28 60.91 56.96
N VAL A 167 -17.95 61.30 55.73
CA VAL A 167 -17.15 60.59 54.73
C VAL A 167 -15.70 60.83 55.03
N GLU A 168 -15.24 61.97 55.52
CA GLU A 168 -13.84 62.11 55.98
C GLU A 168 -13.56 61.22 57.20
N LYS A 169 -14.53 61.15 58.14
CA LYS A 169 -14.44 60.27 59.30
C LYS A 169 -14.62 58.80 58.94
N ASN A 170 -15.55 58.49 58.04
CA ASN A 170 -15.74 57.13 57.53
C ASN A 170 -14.66 56.75 56.52
N MET A 171 -13.98 57.68 55.83
CA MET A 171 -12.87 57.48 54.88
C MET A 171 -11.60 57.19 55.66
N THR A 172 -11.37 57.82 56.81
CA THR A 172 -10.25 57.44 57.69
C THR A 172 -10.47 56.06 58.31
N ILE A 173 -11.70 55.73 58.71
CA ILE A 173 -12.06 54.39 59.19
C ILE A 173 -12.03 53.36 58.04
N LEU A 174 -12.53 53.70 56.85
CA LEU A 174 -12.49 52.87 55.64
C LEU A 174 -11.06 52.70 55.13
N GLN A 175 -10.21 53.71 55.17
CA GLN A 175 -8.79 53.57 54.80
C GLN A 175 -8.07 52.64 55.78
N LYS A 176 -8.37 52.74 57.08
CA LYS A 176 -7.80 51.85 58.10
C LYS A 176 -8.32 50.42 57.93
N ASN A 177 -9.62 50.26 57.71
CA ASN A 177 -10.29 48.97 57.46
C ASN A 177 -9.93 48.39 56.08
N MET A 178 -9.69 49.21 55.06
CA MET A 178 -9.20 48.78 53.74
C MET A 178 -7.73 48.39 53.81
N ALA A 179 -6.91 49.07 54.63
CA ALA A 179 -5.54 48.66 54.86
C ALA A 179 -5.46 47.34 55.64
N THR A 180 -6.33 47.14 56.64
CA THR A 180 -6.44 45.85 57.35
C THR A 180 -7.05 44.77 56.45
N ASN A 181 -8.18 45.02 55.80
CA ASN A 181 -8.76 44.06 54.86
C ASN A 181 -7.84 43.77 53.68
N ALA A 182 -7.07 44.73 53.16
CA ALA A 182 -6.11 44.46 52.10
C ALA A 182 -4.92 43.64 52.61
N ALA A 183 -4.47 43.86 53.85
CA ALA A 183 -3.48 42.99 54.49
C ALA A 183 -4.04 41.59 54.71
N ASP A 184 -5.28 41.45 55.21
CA ASP A 184 -5.92 40.17 55.46
C ASP A 184 -6.21 39.42 54.15
N ILE A 185 -6.71 40.10 53.11
CA ILE A 185 -6.92 39.55 51.77
C ILE A 185 -5.59 39.14 51.15
N LYS A 186 -4.53 39.94 51.32
CA LYS A 186 -3.19 39.60 50.82
C LYS A 186 -2.67 38.34 51.51
N THR A 187 -2.82 38.25 52.84
CA THR A 187 -2.37 37.09 53.62
C THR A 187 -3.19 35.83 53.28
N ASP A 188 -4.50 35.97 53.06
CA ASP A 188 -5.39 34.90 52.60
C ASP A 188 -5.07 34.45 51.15
N MET A 189 -4.78 35.39 50.25
CA MET A 189 -4.34 35.07 48.88
C MET A 189 -2.98 34.39 48.87
N GLU A 190 -2.03 34.84 49.70
CA GLU A 190 -0.72 34.20 49.84
C GLU A 190 -0.87 32.78 50.42
N GLY A 191 -1.72 32.59 51.43
CA GLY A 191 -2.03 31.26 51.98
C GLY A 191 -2.70 30.33 50.96
N LYS A 192 -3.65 30.84 50.17
CA LYS A 192 -4.30 30.08 49.09
C LYS A 192 -3.34 29.77 47.95
N LEU A 193 -2.45 30.69 47.60
CA LEU A 193 -1.43 30.48 46.57
C LEU A 193 -0.42 29.41 47.01
N GLU A 194 -0.02 29.41 48.29
CA GLU A 194 0.85 28.39 48.88
C GLU A 194 0.15 27.01 48.87
N ALA A 195 -1.13 26.96 49.22
CA ALA A 195 -1.93 25.73 49.17
C ALA A 195 -2.05 25.16 47.75
N VAL A 196 -2.38 26.02 46.78
CA VAL A 196 -2.44 25.64 45.35
C VAL A 196 -1.07 25.19 44.84
N ASN A 197 0.01 25.87 45.20
CA ASN A 197 1.37 25.45 44.83
C ASN A 197 1.74 24.08 45.42
N ASN A 198 1.30 23.80 46.65
CA ASN A 198 1.50 22.50 47.29
C ASN A 198 0.68 21.39 46.61
N GLU A 199 -0.56 21.67 46.20
CA GLU A 199 -1.37 20.73 45.41
C GLU A 199 -0.78 20.47 44.02
N VAL A 200 -0.34 21.52 43.31
CA VAL A 200 0.32 21.40 42.01
C VAL A 200 1.61 20.59 42.11
N ARG A 201 2.38 20.79 43.18
CA ARG A 201 3.58 19.99 43.45
C ARG A 201 3.23 18.52 43.73
N GLY A 202 2.17 18.25 44.49
CA GLY A 202 1.66 16.89 44.72
C GLY A 202 1.19 16.21 43.44
N LEU A 203 0.42 16.91 42.60
CA LEU A 203 -0.01 16.42 41.29
C LEU A 203 1.17 16.18 40.35
N LYS A 204 2.20 17.04 40.38
CA LYS A 204 3.41 16.84 39.59
C LYS A 204 4.17 15.59 40.03
N THR A 205 4.30 15.34 41.33
CA THR A 205 4.92 14.11 41.84
C THR A 205 4.12 12.87 41.45
N ALA A 206 2.79 12.89 41.64
CA ALA A 206 1.91 11.79 41.25
C ALA A 206 1.93 11.51 39.74
N LEU A 207 2.06 12.56 38.91
CA LEU A 207 2.18 12.42 37.47
C LEU A 207 3.51 11.76 37.08
N ILE A 208 4.62 12.12 37.74
CA ILE A 208 5.94 11.50 37.51
C ILE A 208 5.91 10.04 37.95
N GLU A 209 5.37 9.74 39.12
CA GLU A 209 5.20 8.36 39.61
C GLU A 209 4.33 7.53 38.67
N GLY A 210 3.23 8.09 38.17
CA GLY A 210 2.38 7.42 37.17
C GLY A 210 3.07 7.21 35.81
N PHE A 211 3.95 8.12 35.39
CA PHE A 211 4.77 7.93 34.18
C PHE A 211 5.83 6.85 34.38
N ASP A 212 6.47 6.78 35.55
CA ASP A 212 7.44 5.74 35.87
C ASP A 212 6.76 4.36 35.98
N GLU A 213 5.58 4.27 36.60
CA GLU A 213 4.77 3.04 36.61
C GLU A 213 4.35 2.61 35.20
N MET A 214 3.95 3.56 34.35
CA MET A 214 3.58 3.27 32.95
C MET A 214 4.79 2.81 32.13
N LYS A 215 5.98 3.37 32.39
CA LYS A 215 7.23 2.94 31.78
C LYS A 215 7.60 1.53 32.23
N ASP A 216 7.40 1.21 33.50
CA ASP A 216 7.64 -0.13 34.06
C ASP A 216 6.65 -1.16 33.49
N VAL A 217 5.40 -0.75 33.23
CA VAL A 217 4.38 -1.55 32.52
C VAL A 217 4.75 -1.74 31.05
N LEU A 218 5.27 -0.71 30.38
CA LEU A 218 5.74 -0.79 28.98
C LEU A 218 6.92 -1.76 28.84
N VAL A 219 7.91 -1.69 29.73
CA VAL A 219 9.05 -2.64 29.73
C VAL A 219 8.56 -4.06 30.01
N LYS A 220 7.67 -4.24 31.00
CA LYS A 220 7.06 -5.56 31.26
C LYS A 220 6.18 -6.04 30.10
N MET A 221 5.55 -5.14 29.34
CA MET A 221 4.82 -5.47 28.12
C MET A 221 5.77 -5.86 27.00
N GLU A 222 6.89 -5.17 26.82
CA GLU A 222 7.93 -5.51 25.84
C GLU A 222 8.53 -6.89 26.14
N ASP A 223 8.91 -7.16 27.39
CA ASP A 223 9.40 -8.48 27.83
C ASP A 223 8.37 -9.58 27.62
N LYS A 224 7.09 -9.28 27.89
CA LYS A 224 5.98 -10.23 27.75
C LYS A 224 5.52 -10.38 26.30
N ILE A 225 5.72 -9.37 25.45
CA ILE A 225 5.60 -9.44 23.99
C ILE A 225 6.74 -10.28 23.45
N GLU A 226 7.97 -10.14 23.93
CA GLU A 226 9.11 -10.96 23.49
C GLU A 226 8.97 -12.42 23.95
N GLU A 227 8.48 -12.63 25.18
CA GLU A 227 8.14 -13.96 25.71
C GLU A 227 6.93 -14.57 24.99
N ASN A 228 5.89 -13.78 24.71
CA ASN A 228 4.76 -14.24 23.90
C ASN A 228 5.16 -14.44 22.43
N THR A 229 6.12 -13.68 21.88
CA THR A 229 6.67 -13.89 20.53
C THR A 229 7.48 -15.18 20.49
N ARG A 230 8.18 -15.53 21.58
CA ARG A 230 8.81 -16.85 21.77
C ARG A 230 7.82 -17.99 21.97
N LYS A 231 6.68 -17.75 22.64
CA LYS A 231 5.61 -18.75 22.84
C LYS A 231 4.75 -18.94 21.58
N VAL A 232 4.48 -17.88 20.83
CA VAL A 232 3.84 -17.88 19.50
C VAL A 232 4.76 -18.58 18.48
N ARG A 233 6.08 -18.39 18.55
CA ARG A 233 7.07 -19.20 17.81
C ARG A 233 6.94 -20.71 18.02
N ASN A 234 6.43 -21.14 19.18
CA ASN A 234 6.36 -22.56 19.56
C ASN A 234 4.94 -23.14 19.53
N THR A 235 3.91 -22.38 19.15
CA THR A 235 2.52 -22.86 19.14
C THR A 235 1.74 -22.41 17.88
N ALA A 236 2.13 -23.00 16.75
CA ALA A 236 1.32 -23.32 15.56
C ALA A 236 0.46 -22.23 14.87
N SER A 237 0.91 -21.80 13.69
CA SER A 237 0.12 -21.66 12.44
C SER A 237 1.09 -21.50 11.26
N GLY A 238 0.98 -22.33 10.23
CA GLY A 238 1.98 -22.51 9.18
C GLY A 238 2.28 -21.26 8.34
N ASP A 239 3.39 -20.59 8.65
CA ASP A 239 4.00 -19.64 7.74
C ASP A 239 4.51 -20.42 6.52
N LYS A 240 4.08 -20.00 5.33
CA LYS A 240 4.61 -20.51 4.08
C LYS A 240 6.04 -19.99 3.91
N GLU A 241 7.00 -20.74 4.44
CA GLU A 241 8.40 -20.33 4.57
C GLU A 241 9.26 -20.75 3.37
N ASN A 242 8.72 -21.54 2.45
CA ASN A 242 9.50 -22.12 1.37
C ASN A 242 8.89 -21.85 -0.02
N ILE A 243 9.77 -21.77 -1.01
CA ILE A 243 9.39 -21.70 -2.42
C ILE A 243 9.89 -22.98 -3.09
N ILE A 244 8.99 -23.74 -3.70
CA ILE A 244 9.35 -24.88 -4.54
C ILE A 244 9.37 -24.44 -6.00
N VAL A 245 10.45 -24.77 -6.70
CA VAL A 245 10.64 -24.50 -8.12
C VAL A 245 10.83 -25.83 -8.84
N ALA A 246 10.11 -26.05 -9.94
CA ALA A 246 10.07 -27.34 -10.61
C ALA A 246 10.12 -27.22 -12.13
N GLY A 247 10.89 -28.12 -12.76
CA GLY A 247 10.99 -28.25 -14.21
C GLY A 247 11.56 -27.01 -14.88
N GLY A 248 11.17 -26.81 -16.14
CA GLY A 248 11.75 -25.83 -17.05
C GLY A 248 12.38 -26.49 -18.26
N ASP A 249 12.72 -25.68 -19.25
CA ASP A 249 13.29 -26.19 -20.50
C ASP A 249 14.62 -26.92 -20.22
N GLY A 250 14.73 -28.15 -20.71
CA GLY A 250 15.92 -28.99 -20.52
C GLY A 250 16.12 -29.64 -19.14
N THR A 251 15.28 -29.37 -18.13
CA THR A 251 15.47 -29.88 -16.75
C THR A 251 14.22 -30.55 -16.15
N ASP A 252 14.44 -31.57 -15.31
CA ASP A 252 13.46 -32.21 -14.45
C ASP A 252 13.72 -31.91 -12.97
N SER A 253 14.71 -31.07 -12.68
CA SER A 253 15.10 -30.78 -11.30
C SER A 253 13.99 -30.04 -10.55
N VAL A 254 13.86 -30.39 -9.28
CA VAL A 254 12.98 -29.72 -8.33
C VAL A 254 13.85 -29.23 -7.18
N GLU A 255 13.69 -27.96 -6.84
CA GLU A 255 14.49 -27.30 -5.81
C GLU A 255 13.57 -26.55 -4.85
N MET A 256 13.93 -26.51 -3.58
CA MET A 256 13.23 -25.77 -2.55
C MET A 256 14.14 -24.72 -1.94
N PHE A 257 13.68 -23.47 -1.99
CA PHE A 257 14.32 -22.33 -1.33
C PHE A 257 13.69 -22.09 0.03
N ASN A 258 14.48 -22.14 1.09
CA ASN A 258 14.05 -21.73 2.41
C ASN A 258 14.24 -20.23 2.59
N TRP A 259 13.15 -19.50 2.78
CA TRP A 259 13.17 -18.03 2.85
C TRP A 259 13.96 -17.49 4.03
N ARG A 260 13.87 -18.14 5.20
CA ARG A 260 14.55 -17.69 6.43
C ARG A 260 16.05 -17.97 6.40
N GLN A 261 16.42 -19.17 5.96
CA GLN A 261 17.81 -19.62 5.91
C GLN A 261 18.55 -19.11 4.67
N ARG A 262 17.81 -18.69 3.62
CA ARG A 262 18.37 -18.29 2.32
C ARG A 262 19.18 -19.42 1.69
N THR A 263 18.68 -20.65 1.78
CA THR A 263 19.37 -21.84 1.29
C THR A 263 18.49 -22.60 0.31
N TRP A 264 19.16 -23.19 -0.68
CA TRP A 264 18.54 -24.11 -1.63
C TRP A 264 18.77 -25.55 -1.19
N SER A 265 17.73 -26.36 -1.34
CA SER A 265 17.76 -27.80 -1.10
C SER A 265 17.17 -28.54 -2.30
N PRO A 266 17.84 -29.56 -2.84
CA PRO A 266 17.28 -30.37 -3.91
C PRO A 266 16.14 -31.24 -3.37
N LEU A 267 15.06 -31.35 -4.13
CA LEU A 267 13.96 -32.28 -3.90
C LEU A 267 13.98 -33.39 -4.96
N GLN A 268 13.05 -34.35 -4.85
CA GLN A 268 12.91 -35.39 -5.87
C GLN A 268 12.60 -34.78 -7.23
N SER A 269 13.42 -35.09 -8.24
CA SER A 269 13.19 -34.67 -9.62
C SER A 269 11.83 -35.12 -10.16
N LEU A 270 11.29 -34.34 -11.11
CA LEU A 270 10.11 -34.70 -11.86
C LEU A 270 10.31 -36.02 -12.61
N PRO A 271 9.26 -36.84 -12.78
CA PRO A 271 9.36 -38.08 -13.57
C PRO A 271 9.76 -37.84 -15.04
N LYS A 272 9.49 -36.64 -15.57
CA LYS A 272 9.79 -36.23 -16.93
C LYS A 272 10.18 -34.75 -16.94
N LYS A 273 11.14 -34.39 -17.79
CA LYS A 273 11.46 -32.99 -18.10
C LYS A 273 10.23 -32.33 -18.72
N CYS A 274 9.80 -31.20 -18.16
CA CYS A 274 8.58 -30.51 -18.55
C CYS A 274 8.75 -29.00 -18.36
N TYR A 275 8.27 -28.21 -19.32
CA TYR A 275 8.22 -26.75 -19.25
C TYR A 275 6.83 -26.22 -19.66
N GLY A 276 6.55 -24.97 -19.36
CA GLY A 276 5.25 -24.36 -19.63
C GLY A 276 4.10 -25.01 -18.85
N ALA A 277 4.40 -25.71 -17.76
CA ALA A 277 3.41 -26.26 -16.84
C ALA A 277 3.01 -25.20 -15.81
N THR A 278 1.84 -25.38 -15.18
CA THR A 278 1.41 -24.58 -14.03
C THR A 278 1.52 -25.39 -12.74
N SER A 279 1.74 -24.73 -11.60
CA SER A 279 1.75 -25.40 -10.30
C SER A 279 0.88 -24.68 -9.28
N PHE A 280 0.34 -25.45 -8.35
CA PHE A 280 -0.51 -24.97 -7.28
C PHE A 280 -0.42 -25.90 -6.07
N VAL A 281 -0.75 -25.37 -4.90
CA VAL A 281 -0.88 -26.16 -3.67
C VAL A 281 -2.35 -26.44 -3.40
N TYR A 282 -2.69 -27.72 -3.23
CA TYR A 282 -4.04 -28.14 -2.86
C TYR A 282 -3.96 -29.39 -1.97
N ASN A 283 -4.71 -29.41 -0.86
CA ASN A 283 -4.75 -30.52 0.11
C ASN A 283 -3.36 -31.06 0.50
N ASN A 284 -2.43 -30.18 0.92
CA ASN A 284 -1.04 -30.50 1.29
C ASN A 284 -0.21 -31.18 0.18
N HIS A 285 -0.59 -30.99 -1.08
CA HIS A 285 0.21 -31.42 -2.21
C HIS A 285 0.59 -30.23 -3.08
N VAL A 286 1.85 -30.18 -3.50
CA VAL A 286 2.24 -29.41 -4.68
C VAL A 286 1.86 -30.22 -5.90
N THR A 287 1.02 -29.65 -6.75
CA THR A 287 0.56 -30.27 -7.99
C THR A 287 1.12 -29.49 -9.17
N ILE A 288 1.65 -30.20 -10.17
CA ILE A 288 2.07 -29.67 -11.46
C ILE A 288 1.11 -30.18 -12.51
N ALA A 289 0.53 -29.26 -13.29
CA ALA A 289 -0.49 -29.55 -14.29
C ALA A 289 -0.01 -29.22 -15.69
N GLY A 290 -0.12 -30.21 -16.58
CA GLY A 290 0.18 -30.07 -18.01
C GLY A 290 1.64 -29.75 -18.31
N GLY A 291 1.84 -28.94 -19.34
CA GLY A 291 3.14 -28.53 -19.86
C GLY A 291 3.55 -29.29 -21.12
N TYR A 292 4.79 -29.04 -21.54
CA TYR A 292 5.42 -29.65 -22.70
C TYR A 292 6.58 -30.54 -22.26
N CYS A 293 6.43 -31.85 -22.46
CA CYS A 293 7.46 -32.85 -22.24
C CYS A 293 8.09 -33.24 -23.60
N SER A 294 7.78 -34.42 -24.12
CA SER A 294 7.99 -34.79 -25.54
C SER A 294 6.86 -34.27 -26.45
N GLY A 295 5.99 -33.42 -25.92
CA GLY A 295 4.75 -32.92 -26.48
C GLY A 295 3.86 -32.37 -25.37
N CYS A 296 2.77 -31.69 -25.73
CA CYS A 296 1.79 -31.22 -24.74
C CYS A 296 1.16 -32.40 -23.99
N VAL A 297 0.99 -32.27 -22.67
CA VAL A 297 0.35 -33.27 -21.82
C VAL A 297 -0.83 -32.69 -21.06
N ASP A 298 -1.77 -33.55 -20.68
CA ASP A 298 -2.97 -33.25 -19.88
C ASP A 298 -2.90 -33.84 -18.48
N ASP A 299 -1.91 -34.69 -18.20
CA ASP A 299 -1.72 -35.30 -16.89
C ASP A 299 -1.32 -34.26 -15.84
N MET A 300 -1.68 -34.54 -14.59
CA MET A 300 -1.23 -33.82 -13.42
C MET A 300 -0.44 -34.76 -12.51
N ILE A 301 0.65 -34.27 -11.95
CA ILE A 301 1.46 -35.00 -10.95
C ILE A 301 1.48 -34.21 -9.64
N ARG A 302 1.53 -34.90 -8.52
CA ARG A 302 1.50 -34.26 -7.21
C ARG A 302 2.49 -34.89 -6.23
N MET A 303 3.06 -34.07 -5.38
CA MET A 303 3.99 -34.45 -4.32
C MET A 303 3.48 -33.90 -2.99
N ASN A 304 3.43 -34.76 -1.96
CA ASN A 304 3.03 -34.35 -0.62
C ASN A 304 4.15 -33.51 0.02
N ILE A 305 3.79 -32.32 0.52
CA ILE A 305 4.73 -31.38 1.16
C ILE A 305 4.79 -31.49 2.69
N ASN A 306 3.88 -32.25 3.29
CA ASN A 306 3.90 -32.62 4.71
C ASN A 306 3.87 -34.15 4.85
N PRO A 307 4.89 -34.87 4.37
CA PRO A 307 4.94 -36.31 4.59
C PRO A 307 5.03 -36.59 6.10
N ASN A 308 4.38 -37.66 6.56
CA ASN A 308 4.74 -38.21 7.87
C ASN A 308 6.25 -38.48 7.88
N PRO A 309 6.93 -38.37 9.04
CA PRO A 309 8.38 -38.61 9.13
C PRO A 309 8.84 -39.95 8.53
N ASP A 310 7.94 -40.93 8.49
CA ASP A 310 8.17 -42.29 7.96
C ASP A 310 7.85 -42.44 6.46
N LEU A 311 7.37 -41.40 5.78
CA LEU A 311 7.06 -41.39 4.36
C LEU A 311 8.05 -40.49 3.61
N SER A 312 8.68 -41.02 2.57
CA SER A 312 9.52 -40.23 1.68
C SER A 312 8.69 -39.38 0.71
N MET A 313 9.18 -38.17 0.40
CA MET A 313 8.55 -37.29 -0.60
C MET A 313 8.62 -37.93 -1.98
N HIS A 314 7.46 -38.23 -2.56
CA HIS A 314 7.36 -38.86 -3.86
C HIS A 314 6.35 -38.19 -4.77
N TRP A 315 6.69 -38.08 -6.05
CA TRP A 315 5.73 -37.78 -7.10
C TRP A 315 4.77 -38.95 -7.30
N SER A 316 3.49 -38.63 -7.35
CA SER A 316 2.40 -39.55 -7.66
C SER A 316 1.51 -38.97 -8.74
N GLU A 317 0.86 -39.84 -9.51
CA GLU A 317 -0.15 -39.40 -10.47
C GLU A 317 -1.35 -38.80 -9.72
N CYS A 318 -1.85 -37.67 -10.23
CA CYS A 318 -3.12 -37.13 -9.79
C CYS A 318 -4.23 -37.77 -10.64
N PRO A 319 -5.33 -38.23 -10.04
CA PRO A 319 -6.44 -38.83 -10.80
C PRO A 319 -7.15 -37.82 -11.72
N VAL A 320 -6.91 -36.51 -11.53
CA VAL A 320 -7.48 -35.42 -12.31
C VAL A 320 -6.61 -35.15 -13.53
N LYS A 321 -7.24 -34.94 -14.68
CA LYS A 321 -6.59 -34.48 -15.91
C LYS A 321 -7.09 -33.10 -16.32
N LEU A 322 -6.25 -32.40 -17.07
CA LEU A 322 -6.63 -31.16 -17.75
C LEU A 322 -7.68 -31.43 -18.84
N PRO A 323 -8.46 -30.40 -19.23
CA PRO A 323 -9.47 -30.48 -20.30
C PRO A 323 -8.91 -30.91 -21.67
N ALA A 324 -7.63 -30.62 -21.89
CA ALA A 324 -6.88 -30.97 -23.09
C ALA A 324 -5.40 -31.03 -22.74
N LYS A 325 -4.61 -31.60 -23.65
CA LYS A 325 -3.15 -31.53 -23.58
C LYS A 325 -2.73 -30.08 -23.78
N LEU A 326 -2.12 -29.45 -22.78
CA LEU A 326 -1.87 -28.01 -22.79
C LEU A 326 -0.49 -27.68 -22.21
N ALA A 327 0.26 -26.85 -22.91
CA ALA A 327 1.46 -26.18 -22.43
C ALA A 327 1.27 -24.66 -22.46
N CYS A 328 2.05 -23.92 -21.67
CA CYS A 328 2.00 -22.45 -21.64
C CYS A 328 0.60 -21.88 -21.35
N HIS A 329 -0.23 -22.66 -20.66
CA HIS A 329 -1.54 -22.24 -20.15
C HIS A 329 -1.37 -21.54 -18.82
N SER A 330 -2.39 -20.84 -18.36
CA SER A 330 -2.44 -20.32 -16.99
C SER A 330 -3.51 -21.08 -16.20
N SER A 331 -3.28 -21.28 -14.91
CA SER A 331 -4.25 -21.91 -14.04
C SER A 331 -4.28 -21.24 -12.67
N VAL A 332 -5.47 -21.17 -12.08
CA VAL A 332 -5.69 -20.64 -10.73
C VAL A 332 -6.64 -21.55 -9.95
N LEU A 333 -6.39 -21.68 -8.65
CA LEU A 333 -7.27 -22.41 -7.75
C LEU A 333 -8.45 -21.51 -7.36
N TYR A 334 -9.68 -21.97 -7.60
CA TYR A 334 -10.91 -21.33 -7.16
C TYR A 334 -11.75 -22.35 -6.38
N LYS A 335 -11.70 -22.26 -5.03
CA LYS A 335 -12.29 -23.25 -4.12
C LYS A 335 -11.70 -24.64 -4.40
N ASP A 336 -12.54 -25.65 -4.64
CA ASP A 336 -12.15 -27.02 -4.98
C ASP A 336 -12.01 -27.26 -6.50
N HIS A 337 -11.91 -26.19 -7.28
CA HIS A 337 -11.78 -26.26 -8.73
C HIS A 337 -10.50 -25.58 -9.19
N LEU A 338 -9.88 -26.16 -10.21
CA LEU A 338 -8.82 -25.52 -10.98
C LEU A 338 -9.45 -24.84 -12.19
N ILE A 339 -9.28 -23.54 -12.31
CA ILE A 339 -9.65 -22.81 -13.52
C ILE A 339 -8.43 -22.77 -14.44
N VAL A 340 -8.60 -23.23 -15.67
CA VAL A 340 -7.55 -23.31 -16.68
C VAL A 340 -7.90 -22.41 -17.84
N THR A 341 -6.99 -21.51 -18.23
CA THR A 341 -7.21 -20.54 -19.31
C THR A 341 -6.14 -20.69 -20.40
N GLY A 342 -6.60 -20.72 -21.64
CA GLY A 342 -5.77 -20.67 -22.84
C GLY A 342 -4.71 -21.78 -22.93
N GLY A 343 -3.52 -21.41 -23.43
CA GLY A 343 -2.39 -22.31 -23.65
C GLY A 343 -2.30 -22.87 -25.07
N TYR A 344 -1.29 -23.69 -25.30
CA TYR A 344 -0.99 -24.33 -26.58
C TYR A 344 -1.21 -25.83 -26.49
N ASN A 345 -1.95 -26.39 -27.45
CA ASN A 345 -2.30 -27.82 -27.44
C ASN A 345 -1.47 -28.70 -28.39
N GLY A 346 -0.37 -28.17 -28.93
CA GLY A 346 0.44 -28.83 -29.95
C GLY A 346 0.08 -28.46 -31.39
N ASN A 347 -1.11 -27.90 -31.61
CA ASN A 347 -1.60 -27.48 -32.92
C ASN A 347 -2.00 -25.99 -32.96
N ALA A 348 -2.71 -25.52 -31.94
CA ALA A 348 -3.28 -24.17 -31.90
C ALA A 348 -3.21 -23.58 -30.48
N VAL A 349 -3.27 -22.25 -30.43
CA VAL A 349 -3.44 -21.50 -29.19
C VAL A 349 -4.93 -21.50 -28.82
N SER A 350 -5.23 -21.86 -27.57
CA SER A 350 -6.58 -21.97 -27.03
C SER A 350 -7.07 -20.63 -26.50
N ASP A 351 -8.37 -20.40 -26.64
CA ASP A 351 -9.12 -19.32 -26.00
C ASP A 351 -10.03 -19.83 -24.86
N CYS A 352 -10.06 -21.13 -24.61
CA CYS A 352 -11.04 -21.71 -23.70
C CYS A 352 -10.71 -21.42 -22.23
N ILE A 353 -11.77 -21.24 -21.44
CA ILE A 353 -11.74 -21.19 -19.98
C ILE A 353 -12.46 -22.42 -19.47
N HIS A 354 -11.72 -23.30 -18.78
CA HIS A 354 -12.25 -24.54 -18.23
C HIS A 354 -12.22 -24.52 -16.71
N GLU A 355 -13.23 -25.12 -16.11
CA GLU A 355 -13.30 -25.46 -14.69
C GLU A 355 -13.08 -26.96 -14.54
N VAL A 356 -12.10 -27.35 -13.76
CA VAL A 356 -11.73 -28.75 -13.48
C VAL A 356 -11.95 -29.01 -12.00
N GLN A 357 -12.85 -29.91 -11.66
CA GLN A 357 -13.09 -30.29 -10.27
C GLN A 357 -11.93 -31.14 -9.74
N LEU A 358 -11.31 -30.71 -8.63
CA LEU A 358 -10.16 -31.41 -8.05
C LEU A 358 -10.54 -32.54 -7.09
N VAL A 359 -11.83 -32.68 -6.81
CA VAL A 359 -12.43 -33.73 -5.99
C VAL A 359 -13.32 -34.65 -6.85
N PRO A 360 -13.54 -35.91 -6.46
CA PRO A 360 -14.48 -36.78 -7.17
C PRO A 360 -15.84 -36.10 -7.33
N PRO A 361 -16.48 -36.17 -8.52
CA PRO A 361 -16.20 -37.05 -9.66
C PRO A 361 -15.16 -36.57 -10.69
N TYR A 362 -14.38 -35.52 -10.41
CA TYR A 362 -13.34 -34.99 -11.32
C TYR A 362 -13.86 -34.50 -12.67
N THR A 363 -15.01 -33.82 -12.66
CA THR A 363 -15.62 -33.31 -13.89
C THR A 363 -14.87 -32.12 -14.46
N VAL A 364 -14.90 -32.01 -15.79
CA VAL A 364 -14.40 -30.87 -16.54
C VAL A 364 -15.58 -30.15 -17.19
N LYS A 365 -15.62 -28.83 -17.05
CA LYS A 365 -16.65 -27.97 -17.65
C LYS A 365 -15.99 -26.81 -18.39
N THR A 366 -16.35 -26.60 -19.65
CA THR A 366 -16.01 -25.35 -20.34
C THR A 366 -16.94 -24.25 -19.83
N LEU A 367 -16.38 -23.22 -19.20
CA LEU A 367 -17.15 -22.08 -18.71
C LEU A 367 -17.46 -21.10 -19.84
N SER A 368 -16.41 -20.72 -20.59
CA SER A 368 -16.49 -19.69 -21.61
C SER A 368 -15.26 -19.67 -22.51
N ARG A 369 -15.17 -18.68 -23.41
CA ARG A 369 -14.02 -18.46 -24.31
C ARG A 369 -13.57 -17.00 -24.23
N MET A 370 -12.28 -16.81 -24.02
CA MET A 370 -11.64 -15.49 -24.04
C MET A 370 -11.85 -14.80 -25.39
N PRO A 371 -11.90 -13.45 -25.42
CA PRO A 371 -12.06 -12.70 -26.67
C PRO A 371 -10.97 -13.00 -27.71
N GLU A 372 -9.75 -13.28 -27.24
CA GLU A 372 -8.61 -13.64 -28.07
C GLU A 372 -7.94 -14.90 -27.50
N PRO A 373 -7.56 -15.87 -28.36
CA PRO A 373 -6.76 -17.02 -27.94
C PRO A 373 -5.40 -16.53 -27.45
N ARG A 374 -4.90 -17.15 -26.38
CA ARG A 374 -3.61 -16.76 -25.81
C ARG A 374 -2.92 -17.92 -25.11
N ARG A 375 -1.60 -17.94 -25.24
CA ARG A 375 -0.65 -18.70 -24.42
C ARG A 375 0.36 -17.72 -23.84
N ASP A 376 1.18 -18.21 -22.90
CA ASP A 376 2.22 -17.40 -22.24
C ASP A 376 1.65 -16.11 -21.61
N HIS A 377 0.34 -16.14 -21.30
CA HIS A 377 -0.40 -15.12 -20.57
C HIS A 377 -0.44 -15.48 -19.09
N SER A 378 -0.94 -14.55 -18.28
CA SER A 378 -1.15 -14.81 -16.86
C SER A 378 -2.60 -14.61 -16.48
N THR A 379 -3.11 -15.48 -15.61
CA THR A 379 -4.43 -15.37 -14.99
C THR A 379 -4.24 -15.29 -13.49
N GLN A 380 -4.88 -14.32 -12.85
CA GLN A 380 -4.88 -14.12 -11.41
C GLN A 380 -6.31 -14.04 -10.90
N LEU A 381 -6.59 -14.63 -9.74
CA LEU A 381 -7.90 -14.59 -9.11
C LEU A 381 -8.04 -13.33 -8.23
N PHE A 382 -9.06 -12.52 -8.52
CA PHE A 382 -9.53 -11.38 -7.73
C PHE A 382 -10.97 -11.64 -7.27
N ASP A 383 -11.08 -12.17 -6.06
CA ASP A 383 -12.33 -12.62 -5.44
C ASP A 383 -13.04 -13.69 -6.30
N ASP A 384 -14.14 -13.32 -6.98
CA ASP A 384 -14.87 -14.20 -7.91
C ASP A 384 -14.56 -13.90 -9.40
N ASN A 385 -13.54 -13.07 -9.66
CA ASN A 385 -13.17 -12.66 -11.01
C ASN A 385 -11.78 -13.16 -11.41
N LEU A 386 -11.61 -13.55 -12.66
CA LEU A 386 -10.32 -13.86 -13.25
C LEU A 386 -9.80 -12.61 -13.97
N LEU A 387 -8.64 -12.13 -13.56
CA LEU A 387 -7.90 -11.11 -14.32
C LEU A 387 -6.91 -11.81 -15.25
N ILE A 388 -7.11 -11.67 -16.54
CA ILE A 388 -6.30 -12.28 -17.60
C ILE A 388 -5.51 -11.17 -18.28
N VAL A 389 -4.17 -11.29 -18.27
CA VAL A 389 -3.27 -10.24 -18.74
C VAL A 389 -2.28 -10.78 -19.77
N GLY A 390 -2.05 -9.98 -20.82
CA GLY A 390 -1.03 -10.20 -21.85
C GLY A 390 -1.09 -11.57 -22.54
N GLY A 391 0.09 -12.08 -22.91
CA GLY A 391 0.29 -13.31 -23.69
C GLY A 391 0.34 -13.06 -25.18
N ILE A 392 0.35 -14.16 -25.94
CA ILE A 392 0.55 -14.17 -27.38
C ILE A 392 -0.50 -15.02 -28.09
N ARG A 393 -1.06 -14.50 -29.20
CA ARG A 393 -2.10 -15.20 -29.97
C ARG A 393 -1.56 -16.30 -30.88
N THR A 394 -0.33 -16.14 -31.35
CA THR A 394 0.33 -17.02 -32.32
C THR A 394 1.76 -17.34 -31.87
N ASP A 395 2.59 -17.84 -32.77
CA ASP A 395 4.03 -18.02 -32.56
C ASP A 395 4.87 -16.77 -32.90
N ARG A 396 4.24 -15.69 -33.37
CA ARG A 396 4.93 -14.46 -33.79
C ARG A 396 4.83 -13.38 -32.73
N TYR A 397 5.97 -12.88 -32.24
CA TYR A 397 6.00 -11.84 -31.19
C TYR A 397 5.16 -10.59 -31.51
N ARG A 398 4.97 -10.21 -32.77
CA ARG A 398 4.08 -9.11 -33.16
C ARG A 398 2.61 -9.30 -32.75
N ASP A 399 2.22 -10.53 -32.43
CA ASP A 399 0.89 -10.93 -31.97
C ASP A 399 0.80 -10.99 -30.43
N ASN A 400 1.76 -10.40 -29.72
CA ASN A 400 1.69 -10.15 -28.28
C ASN A 400 0.54 -9.19 -27.95
N LEU A 401 -0.01 -9.35 -26.74
CA LEU A 401 -1.19 -8.62 -26.28
C LEU A 401 -0.82 -7.69 -25.12
N SER A 402 -1.38 -6.48 -25.11
CA SER A 402 -1.44 -5.60 -23.94
C SER A 402 -2.79 -5.66 -23.23
N SER A 403 -3.73 -6.44 -23.75
CA SER A 403 -5.10 -6.52 -23.25
C SER A 403 -5.15 -7.00 -21.79
N VAL A 404 -5.96 -6.33 -20.98
CA VAL A 404 -6.35 -6.79 -19.64
C VAL A 404 -7.84 -7.11 -19.66
N VAL A 405 -8.19 -8.36 -19.35
CA VAL A 405 -9.57 -8.85 -19.39
C VAL A 405 -9.97 -9.31 -18.00
N LEU A 406 -11.08 -8.79 -17.49
CA LEU A 406 -11.70 -9.27 -16.26
C LEU A 406 -12.88 -10.18 -16.62
N TYR A 407 -12.89 -11.40 -16.11
CA TYR A 407 -13.97 -12.37 -16.32
C TYR A 407 -14.65 -12.69 -15.00
N ASP A 408 -15.94 -12.38 -14.88
CA ASP A 408 -16.77 -12.71 -13.72
C ASP A 408 -17.24 -14.16 -13.84
N ILE A 409 -16.75 -15.03 -12.97
CA ILE A 409 -17.03 -16.47 -13.02
C ILE A 409 -18.52 -16.75 -12.78
N LYS A 410 -19.19 -15.95 -11.94
CA LYS A 410 -20.59 -16.16 -11.55
C LYS A 410 -21.54 -15.68 -12.63
N LYS A 411 -21.25 -14.53 -13.23
CA LYS A 411 -22.07 -13.94 -14.31
C LYS A 411 -21.76 -14.54 -15.67
N ASN A 412 -20.59 -15.16 -15.83
CA ASN A 412 -20.08 -15.62 -17.12
C ASN A 412 -19.98 -14.46 -18.13
N GLU A 413 -19.47 -13.32 -17.68
CA GLU A 413 -19.37 -12.09 -18.45
C GLU A 413 -17.93 -11.56 -18.43
N TYR A 414 -17.55 -10.90 -19.53
CA TYR A 414 -16.25 -10.26 -19.66
C TYR A 414 -16.38 -8.74 -19.57
N LYS A 415 -15.39 -8.12 -18.95
CA LYS A 415 -15.13 -6.69 -19.03
C LYS A 415 -13.71 -6.49 -19.54
N GLN A 416 -13.59 -5.83 -20.70
CA GLN A 416 -12.30 -5.31 -21.16
C GLN A 416 -11.90 -4.14 -20.27
N LEU A 417 -10.73 -4.21 -19.65
CA LEU A 417 -10.16 -3.11 -18.88
C LEU A 417 -9.12 -2.35 -19.72
N ALA A 418 -8.69 -1.19 -19.22
CA ALA A 418 -7.59 -0.44 -19.83
C ALA A 418 -6.34 -1.34 -20.00
N PRO A 419 -5.65 -1.25 -21.15
CA PRO A 419 -4.53 -2.13 -21.47
C PRO A 419 -3.29 -1.83 -20.62
N LEU A 420 -2.35 -2.77 -20.60
CA LEU A 420 -0.99 -2.57 -20.10
C LEU A 420 -0.25 -1.52 -20.96
N LEU A 421 0.85 -0.97 -20.42
CA LEU A 421 1.66 0.04 -21.10
C LEU A 421 2.27 -0.43 -22.44
N TYR A 422 2.45 -1.75 -22.60
CA TYR A 422 2.99 -2.36 -23.80
C TYR A 422 2.49 -3.80 -23.96
N GLU A 423 2.62 -4.35 -25.17
CA GLU A 423 2.29 -5.73 -25.48
C GLU A 423 3.36 -6.69 -24.93
N VAL A 424 2.96 -7.72 -24.19
CA VAL A 424 3.90 -8.61 -23.48
C VAL A 424 3.40 -10.05 -23.41
N SER A 425 4.31 -11.00 -23.61
CA SER A 425 4.13 -12.43 -23.31
C SER A 425 5.27 -12.95 -22.44
N ASP A 426 5.16 -14.17 -21.94
CA ASP A 426 6.22 -14.84 -21.15
C ASP A 426 6.64 -14.08 -19.88
N MET A 427 5.75 -13.22 -19.40
CA MET A 427 5.94 -12.43 -18.18
C MET A 427 5.55 -13.24 -16.95
N ALA A 428 6.25 -13.00 -15.86
CA ALA A 428 5.77 -13.43 -14.56
C ALA A 428 4.73 -12.43 -14.05
N THR A 429 3.73 -12.90 -13.31
CA THR A 429 2.83 -12.00 -12.58
C THR A 429 2.57 -12.46 -11.17
N VAL A 430 2.32 -11.49 -10.29
CA VAL A 430 1.87 -11.74 -8.92
C VAL A 430 0.78 -10.76 -8.53
N ARG A 431 -0.14 -11.21 -7.66
CA ARG A 431 -1.13 -10.34 -7.02
C ARG A 431 -0.51 -9.63 -5.83
N TRP A 432 -0.73 -8.31 -5.72
CA TRP A 432 -0.32 -7.48 -4.60
C TRP A 432 -1.47 -6.57 -4.16
N GLY A 433 -2.26 -7.03 -3.18
CA GLY A 433 -3.50 -6.36 -2.78
C GLY A 433 -4.52 -6.31 -3.93
N ASP A 434 -4.93 -5.09 -4.28
CA ASP A 434 -5.81 -4.78 -5.43
C ASP A 434 -5.06 -4.61 -6.76
N ASN A 435 -3.75 -4.87 -6.78
CA ASN A 435 -2.90 -4.72 -7.95
C ASN A 435 -2.41 -6.06 -8.47
N ILE A 436 -2.06 -6.09 -9.76
CA ILE A 436 -1.24 -7.12 -10.36
C ILE A 436 0.12 -6.51 -10.73
N VAL A 437 1.20 -7.21 -10.41
CA VAL A 437 2.55 -6.82 -10.81
C VAL A 437 2.95 -7.70 -11.99
N VAL A 438 3.29 -7.08 -13.10
CA VAL A 438 3.73 -7.73 -14.34
C VAL A 438 5.24 -7.53 -14.46
N ILE A 439 5.99 -8.63 -14.58
CA ILE A 439 7.43 -8.64 -14.38
C ILE A 439 8.12 -9.29 -15.58
N GLY A 440 8.97 -8.52 -16.26
CA GLY A 440 9.73 -8.98 -17.40
C GLY A 440 8.86 -9.43 -18.57
N GLY A 441 9.25 -10.53 -19.20
CA GLY A 441 8.62 -11.05 -20.41
C GLY A 441 9.31 -10.58 -21.67
N VAL A 442 8.64 -10.76 -22.80
CA VAL A 442 9.14 -10.42 -24.13
C VAL A 442 8.15 -9.47 -24.81
N ASP A 443 8.69 -8.41 -25.44
CA ASP A 443 7.88 -7.46 -26.18
C ASP A 443 7.51 -7.96 -27.59
N LYS A 444 6.73 -7.16 -28.32
CA LYS A 444 6.32 -7.47 -29.68
C LYS A 444 7.45 -7.57 -30.71
N HIS A 445 8.66 -7.15 -30.35
CA HIS A 445 9.87 -7.24 -31.17
C HIS A 445 10.75 -8.44 -30.80
N GLY A 446 10.31 -9.27 -29.85
CA GLY A 446 11.09 -10.41 -29.38
C GLY A 446 12.21 -10.03 -28.40
N LYS A 447 12.16 -8.82 -27.81
CA LYS A 447 13.18 -8.36 -26.88
C LYS A 447 12.79 -8.69 -25.45
N ALA A 448 13.70 -9.35 -24.73
CA ALA A 448 13.57 -9.60 -23.29
C ALA A 448 13.51 -8.28 -22.50
N LEU A 449 12.64 -8.23 -21.50
CA LEU A 449 12.35 -7.05 -20.69
C LEU A 449 12.86 -7.21 -19.25
N ASP A 450 13.39 -6.13 -18.68
CA ASP A 450 13.63 -5.95 -17.24
C ASP A 450 12.51 -5.15 -16.57
N THR A 451 11.53 -4.71 -17.36
CA THR A 451 10.50 -3.77 -16.94
C THR A 451 9.51 -4.43 -16.00
N VAL A 452 9.05 -3.65 -15.02
CA VAL A 452 8.09 -4.09 -14.00
C VAL A 452 6.95 -3.09 -13.97
N ILE A 453 5.73 -3.56 -14.15
CA ILE A 453 4.51 -2.74 -14.11
C ILE A 453 3.68 -3.15 -12.91
N ILE A 454 3.20 -2.19 -12.13
CA ILE A 454 2.08 -2.40 -11.22
C ILE A 454 0.82 -1.84 -11.87
N TYR A 455 -0.20 -2.70 -12.01
CA TYR A 455 -1.49 -2.37 -12.58
C TYR A 455 -2.55 -2.47 -11.50
N ASN A 456 -3.26 -1.38 -11.24
CA ASN A 456 -4.37 -1.36 -10.28
C ASN A 456 -5.67 -1.79 -10.98
N VAL A 457 -6.29 -2.85 -10.51
CA VAL A 457 -7.48 -3.44 -11.16
C VAL A 457 -8.72 -2.54 -11.04
N LYS A 458 -8.80 -1.73 -9.99
CA LYS A 458 -9.95 -0.85 -9.71
C LYS A 458 -9.88 0.46 -10.49
N THR A 459 -8.70 1.09 -10.53
CA THR A 459 -8.50 2.37 -11.23
C THR A 459 -8.11 2.19 -12.69
N GLU A 460 -7.78 0.96 -13.11
CA GLU A 460 -7.34 0.60 -14.45
C GLU A 460 -6.07 1.36 -14.88
N GLN A 461 -5.24 1.78 -13.91
CA GLN A 461 -4.00 2.51 -14.16
C GLN A 461 -2.77 1.62 -14.01
N SER A 462 -1.78 1.86 -14.88
CA SER A 462 -0.45 1.25 -14.82
C SER A 462 0.61 2.25 -14.41
N HIS A 463 1.50 1.83 -13.52
CA HIS A 463 2.71 2.55 -13.15
C HIS A 463 3.93 1.65 -13.30
N LEU A 464 5.07 2.25 -13.64
CA LEU A 464 6.34 1.55 -13.67
C LEU A 464 6.89 1.44 -12.25
N LEU A 465 7.32 0.23 -11.88
CA LEU A 465 8.16 -0.01 -10.71
C LEU A 465 9.64 0.01 -11.12
N PRO A 466 10.57 0.12 -10.15
CA PRO A 466 11.99 -0.04 -10.43
C PRO A 466 12.25 -1.31 -11.26
N PRO A 467 13.04 -1.23 -12.35
CA PRO A 467 13.28 -2.37 -13.21
C PRO A 467 14.11 -3.44 -12.50
N MET A 468 13.95 -4.70 -12.91
CA MET A 468 14.82 -5.79 -12.49
C MET A 468 16.28 -5.50 -12.88
N ARG A 469 17.24 -6.12 -12.20
CA ARG A 469 18.66 -5.96 -12.56
C ARG A 469 18.99 -6.64 -13.89
N CYS A 470 18.26 -7.71 -14.21
CA CYS A 470 18.43 -8.49 -15.42
C CYS A 470 17.11 -8.58 -16.20
N LYS A 471 17.19 -8.28 -17.50
CA LYS A 471 16.09 -8.53 -18.44
C LYS A 471 15.88 -10.03 -18.59
N ARG A 472 14.63 -10.48 -18.56
CA ARG A 472 14.29 -11.90 -18.69
C ARG A 472 12.85 -12.14 -19.09
N PHE A 473 12.62 -13.24 -19.79
CA PHE A 473 11.30 -13.80 -20.09
C PHE A 473 11.24 -15.27 -19.67
N GLY A 474 10.04 -15.84 -19.55
CA GLY A 474 9.83 -17.20 -19.09
C GLY A 474 10.33 -17.42 -17.65
N CYS A 475 10.41 -16.34 -16.85
CA CYS A 475 10.68 -16.42 -15.42
C CYS A 475 9.39 -16.73 -14.65
N THR A 476 9.54 -17.07 -13.37
CA THR A 476 8.41 -17.15 -12.44
C THR A 476 8.57 -16.10 -11.35
N ALA A 477 7.45 -15.70 -10.75
CA ALA A 477 7.46 -14.82 -9.59
C ALA A 477 6.45 -15.30 -8.56
N VAL A 478 6.81 -15.14 -7.29
CA VAL A 478 5.98 -15.50 -6.15
C VAL A 478 6.02 -14.40 -5.10
N VAL A 479 5.00 -14.34 -4.25
CA VAL A 479 4.96 -13.44 -3.09
C VAL A 479 5.21 -14.23 -1.83
N ILE A 480 6.21 -13.84 -1.05
CA ILE A 480 6.51 -14.40 0.26
C ILE A 480 6.78 -13.25 1.24
N GLU A 481 6.07 -13.27 2.36
CA GLU A 481 6.01 -12.12 3.30
C GLU A 481 5.67 -10.83 2.53
N ASN A 482 6.51 -9.79 2.64
CA ASN A 482 6.33 -8.51 1.93
C ASN A 482 7.21 -8.37 0.66
N ASN A 483 7.62 -9.49 0.05
CA ASN A 483 8.57 -9.47 -1.06
C ASN A 483 8.03 -10.21 -2.28
N ILE A 484 8.32 -9.66 -3.46
CA ILE A 484 8.16 -10.39 -4.72
C ILE A 484 9.49 -11.05 -5.04
N VAL A 485 9.51 -12.36 -5.18
CA VAL A 485 10.70 -13.13 -5.55
C VAL A 485 10.57 -13.60 -6.99
N VAL A 486 11.51 -13.20 -7.83
CA VAL A 486 11.59 -13.57 -9.25
C VAL A 486 12.69 -14.60 -9.43
N LEU A 487 12.36 -15.70 -10.10
CA LEU A 487 13.20 -16.89 -10.20
C LEU A 487 13.47 -17.21 -11.67
N GLY A 488 14.75 -17.36 -12.02
CA GLY A 488 15.21 -17.86 -13.32
C GLY A 488 14.73 -17.04 -14.52
N GLY A 489 14.34 -17.73 -15.59
CA GLY A 489 13.98 -17.16 -16.88
C GLY A 489 15.14 -17.20 -17.88
N SER A 490 14.94 -16.59 -19.04
CA SER A 490 15.96 -16.45 -20.08
C SER A 490 16.29 -14.99 -20.33
N SER A 491 17.58 -14.65 -20.36
CA SER A 491 18.08 -13.29 -20.62
C SER A 491 18.11 -12.90 -22.11
N GLY A 492 17.62 -13.77 -22.98
CA GLY A 492 17.81 -13.72 -24.44
C GLY A 492 19.13 -14.32 -24.92
N HIS A 493 20.06 -14.66 -24.02
CA HIS A 493 21.32 -15.36 -24.35
C HIS A 493 21.40 -16.77 -23.77
N GLY A 494 20.37 -17.20 -23.04
CA GLY A 494 20.33 -18.49 -22.32
C GLY A 494 19.43 -18.40 -21.10
N ALA A 495 19.15 -19.54 -20.47
CA ALA A 495 18.49 -19.61 -19.17
C ALA A 495 19.43 -19.06 -18.08
N VAL A 496 18.88 -18.57 -16.96
CA VAL A 496 19.67 -18.04 -15.84
C VAL A 496 19.31 -18.71 -14.52
N LYS A 497 20.26 -18.71 -13.58
CA LYS A 497 20.08 -19.18 -12.19
C LYS A 497 19.62 -18.07 -11.23
N LEU A 498 19.60 -16.84 -11.73
CA LEU A 498 19.42 -15.63 -10.96
C LEU A 498 18.09 -15.61 -10.21
N VAL A 499 18.15 -15.16 -8.97
CA VAL A 499 16.99 -14.96 -8.10
C VAL A 499 17.07 -13.54 -7.55
N GLU A 500 16.00 -12.78 -7.72
CA GLU A 500 15.93 -11.40 -7.23
C GLU A 500 14.66 -11.20 -6.42
N ALA A 501 14.75 -10.42 -5.34
CA ALA A 501 13.61 -10.03 -4.54
C ALA A 501 13.39 -8.53 -4.63
N PHE A 502 12.16 -8.12 -4.89
CA PHE A 502 11.71 -6.75 -4.79
C PHE A 502 10.98 -6.54 -3.47
N ASN A 503 11.43 -5.55 -2.71
CA ASN A 503 10.81 -5.16 -1.46
C ASN A 503 9.98 -3.88 -1.64
N PHE A 504 8.70 -3.94 -1.27
CA PHE A 504 7.76 -2.81 -1.44
C PHE A 504 7.94 -1.69 -0.41
N GLU A 505 8.62 -1.92 0.70
CA GLU A 505 8.88 -0.88 1.70
C GLU A 505 10.07 -0.02 1.28
N SER A 506 11.14 -0.64 0.78
CA SER A 506 12.35 0.07 0.32
C SER A 506 12.31 0.46 -1.16
N TYR A 507 11.40 -0.11 -1.96
CA TYR A 507 11.35 0.04 -3.43
C TYR A 507 12.67 -0.33 -4.11
N THR A 508 13.31 -1.40 -3.65
CA THR A 508 14.61 -1.83 -4.19
C THR A 508 14.65 -3.32 -4.50
N TRP A 509 15.47 -3.66 -5.50
CA TRP A 509 15.81 -5.03 -5.86
C TRP A 509 17.06 -5.50 -5.12
N GLN A 510 16.94 -6.65 -4.46
CA GLN A 510 18.04 -7.37 -3.83
C GLN A 510 18.27 -8.70 -4.55
N GLU A 511 19.54 -9.06 -4.71
CA GLU A 511 19.92 -10.37 -5.21
C GLU A 511 19.83 -11.40 -4.07
N LEU A 512 19.24 -12.55 -4.37
CA LEU A 512 19.16 -13.70 -3.48
C LEU A 512 20.10 -14.80 -3.97
N PRO A 513 20.43 -15.80 -3.12
CA PRO A 513 21.22 -16.94 -3.54
C PRO A 513 20.64 -17.61 -4.79
N GLU A 514 21.50 -17.84 -5.77
CA GLU A 514 21.13 -18.44 -7.05
C GLU A 514 20.60 -19.87 -6.89
N MET A 515 19.72 -20.28 -7.80
CA MET A 515 19.30 -21.67 -7.93
C MET A 515 20.49 -22.59 -8.27
N CYS A 516 20.38 -23.87 -7.99
CA CYS A 516 21.39 -24.85 -8.37
C CYS A 516 21.44 -25.05 -9.90
N GLN A 517 20.28 -25.03 -10.57
CA GLN A 517 20.17 -25.14 -12.02
C GLN A 517 19.57 -23.89 -12.68
N GLU A 518 20.03 -23.59 -13.88
CA GLU A 518 19.40 -22.58 -14.74
C GLU A 518 18.10 -23.14 -15.32
N ARG A 519 17.08 -22.29 -15.43
CA ARG A 519 15.77 -22.72 -15.93
C ARG A 519 14.95 -21.54 -16.47
N CYS A 520 14.21 -21.78 -17.55
CA CYS A 520 13.15 -20.91 -18.06
C CYS A 520 11.89 -21.74 -18.33
N TRP A 521 10.74 -21.07 -18.41
CA TRP A 521 9.41 -21.69 -18.54
C TRP A 521 9.15 -22.77 -17.47
N HIS A 522 9.76 -22.62 -16.30
CA HIS A 522 9.53 -23.48 -15.14
C HIS A 522 8.31 -23.00 -14.37
N THR A 523 7.95 -23.72 -13.31
CA THR A 523 6.87 -23.32 -12.40
C THR A 523 7.39 -23.18 -10.98
N ALA A 524 6.77 -22.30 -10.19
CA ALA A 524 7.13 -22.07 -8.81
C ALA A 524 5.88 -21.84 -7.94
N VAL A 525 5.93 -22.30 -6.70
CA VAL A 525 4.83 -22.16 -5.74
C VAL A 525 5.35 -22.01 -4.32
N VAL A 526 4.63 -21.22 -3.51
CA VAL A 526 4.94 -21.02 -2.09
C VAL A 526 4.21 -22.06 -1.24
N VAL A 527 4.95 -22.75 -0.38
CA VAL A 527 4.47 -23.88 0.45
C VAL A 527 4.61 -23.62 1.93
#